data_AF-A0A2A5GPX8-F1
#
_entry.id   AF-A0A2A5GPX8-F1
#
_cell.length_a   1.000
_cell.length_b   1.000
_cell.length_c   1.000
_cell.angle_alpha   90.00
_cell.angle_beta   90.00
_cell.angle_gamma   90.00
#
_symmetry.space_group_name_H-M   'P 1'
#
loop_
_entity.id
_entity.type
_entity.pdbx_description
1 polymer ?
#
loop_
_entity_poly.entity_id
_entity_poly.type
_entity_poly.pdbx_seq_one_letter_code
_entity_poly.pdbx_strand_id
1 'polypeptide(L)' 'MTKVARTIADLENALELNGDHISEAIQYRSLDREGWLG' A
#
# COMPACT_ATOMS: atom_id res chain seq x y z
N MET A 1 0.80 -6.58 3.19
CA MET A 1 1.18 -5.23 3.68
C MET A 1 2.57 -4.86 3.19
N THR A 2 3.64 -5.56 3.58
CA THR A 2 5.02 -5.19 3.18
C THR A 2 5.31 -5.24 1.67
N LYS A 3 4.71 -6.18 0.92
CA LYS A 3 4.88 -6.25 -0.55
C LYS A 3 4.25 -5.06 -1.29
N VAL A 4 3.01 -4.72 -0.95
CA VAL A 4 2.30 -3.57 -1.57
C VAL A 4 3.02 -2.26 -1.24
N ALA A 5 3.41 -2.07 0.02
CA ALA A 5 4.19 -0.89 0.41
C ALA A 5 5.53 -0.79 -0.33
N ARG A 6 6.23 -1.92 -0.53
CA ARG A 6 7.48 -1.96 -1.32
C ARG A 6 7.24 -1.60 -2.79
N THR A 7 6.13 -2.07 -3.37
CA THR A 7 5.75 -1.73 -4.76
C THR A 7 5.40 -0.25 -4.90
N ILE A 8 4.67 0.33 -3.95
CA ILE A 8 4.36 1.78 -3.95
C ILE A 8 5.67 2.58 -3.89
N ALA A 9 6.57 2.25 -2.95
CA ALA A 9 7.88 2.88 -2.85
C ALA A 9 8.70 2.78 -4.15
N ASP A 10 8.65 1.64 -4.83
CA ASP A 10 9.35 1.41 -6.11
C ASP A 10 8.77 2.28 -7.24
N LEU A 11 7.45 2.41 -7.32
CA LEU A 11 6.75 3.26 -8.27
C LEU A 11 7.06 4.75 -8.06
N GLU A 12 7.23 5.17 -6.80
CA GLU A 12 7.63 6.53 -6.43
C GLU A 12 9.14 6.78 -6.51
N ASN A 13 9.93 5.78 -6.94
CA ASN A 13 11.39 5.83 -6.94
C ASN A 13 12.00 6.13 -5.56
N ALA A 14 11.29 5.79 -4.49
CA ALA A 14 11.76 5.95 -3.13
C ALA A 14 12.72 4.81 -2.76
N LEU A 15 13.96 5.19 -2.43
CA LEU A 15 14.98 4.23 -1.97
C LEU A 15 14.53 3.49 -0.70
N GLU A 16 13.90 4.23 0.22
CA GLU A 16 13.53 3.73 1.54
C GLU A 16 12.02 3.66 1.72
N LEU A 17 11.60 2.66 2.50
CA LEU A 17 10.21 2.50 2.94
C LEU A 17 9.94 3.47 4.09
N ASN A 18 9.07 4.46 3.86
CA ASN A 18 8.61 5.40 4.88
C ASN A 18 7.18 5.03 5.36
N GLY A 19 6.67 5.80 6.33
CA GLY A 19 5.35 5.60 6.90
C GLY A 19 4.19 5.85 5.92
N ASP A 20 4.39 6.68 4.90
CA ASP A 20 3.40 6.99 3.87
C ASP A 20 3.10 5.76 3.00
N HIS A 21 4.14 5.08 2.47
CA HIS A 21 3.94 3.87 1.66
C HIS A 21 3.25 2.74 2.46
N ILE A 22 3.51 2.66 3.78
CA ILE A 22 2.85 1.69 4.65
C ILE A 22 1.38 2.07 4.86
N SER A 23 1.09 3.34 5.13
CA SER A 23 -0.27 3.84 5.31
C SER A 23 -1.11 3.64 4.04
N GLU A 24 -0.54 3.92 2.87
CA GLU A 24 -1.20 3.74 1.59
C GLU A 24 -1.46 2.24 1.29
N ALA A 25 -0.48 1.36 1.55
CA ALA A 25 -0.68 -0.08 1.42
C ALA A 25 -1.75 -0.64 2.38
N ILE A 26 -1.95 -0.02 3.55
CA ILE A 26 -3.02 -0.37 4.48
C ILE A 26 -4.37 0.08 3.93
N GLN A 27 -4.47 1.30 3.39
CA GLN A 27 -5.69 1.81 2.77
C GLN A 27 -6.13 0.97 1.57
N TYR A 28 -5.20 0.58 0.69
CA TYR A 28 -5.48 -0.33 -0.42
C TYR A 28 -6.10 -1.65 0.03
N ARG A 29 -5.63 -2.20 1.16
CA ARG A 29 -6.18 -3.45 1.72
C ARG A 29 -7.59 -3.25 2.30
N SER A 30 -7.86 -2.11 2.92
CA SER A 30 -9.21 -1.80 3.41
C SER A 30 -10.19 -1.67 2.25
N LEU A 31 -9.77 -1.02 1.15
CA LEU A 31 -10.56 -0.88 -0.07
C LEU A 31 -10.90 -2.24 -0.71
N ASP A 32 -9.93 -3.16 -0.77
CA ASP A 32 -10.13 -4.53 -1.28
C ASP A 32 -11.19 -5.31 -0.47
N ARG A 33 -11.32 -4.99 0.83
CA ARG A 33 -12.29 -5.62 1.73
C ARG A 33 -13.70 -5.03 1.59
N GLU A 34 -13.82 -3.77 1.20
CA GLU A 34 -15.12 -3.10 0.93
C GLU A 34 -15.72 -3.51 -0.43
N GLY A 35 -14.88 -3.91 -1.40
CA GLY A 35 -15.32 -4.28 -2.76
C GLY A 35 -15.93 -5.68 -2.92
N TRP A 36 -15.93 -6.53 -1.88
CA TRP A 36 -16.35 -7.94 -1.96
C TRP A 36 -17.63 -8.28 -1.18
N LEU A 37 -18.29 -7.30 -0.55
CA LEU A 37 -19.57 -7.46 0.14
C LEU A 37 -20.74 -6.81 -0.63
N GLY A 38 -20.62 -6.75 -1.96
CA GLY A 38 -21.71 -6.40 -2.89
C GLY A 38 -22.28 -7.64 -3.57
#